data_AF-A0A419J8S2-F1
#
_entry.id   AF-A0A419J8S2-F1
#
_cell.length_a   1.000
_cell.length_b   1.000
_cell.length_c   1.000
_cell.angle_alpha   90.00
_cell.angle_beta   90.00
_cell.angle_gamma   90.00
#
_symmetry.space_group_name_H-M   'P 1'
#
loop_
_entity.id
_entity.type
_entity.pdbx_description
1 polymer ?
#
loop_
_entity_poly.entity_id
_entity_poly.type
_entity_poly.pdbx_seq_one_letter_code
_entity_poly.pdbx_strand_id
1 'polypeptide(L)'
;MNIKEAIIKASRDFLALNMASHLVRWVMVVFLLFCGIPQKTVAAITNYTDRQVRNIRDRFENGDFPREGKKRGRKKKIKKRILGGIVKYIMDHPRSTLKDVAAFLKEEYKLEVSVKTIERELEEYASQTFLSAG
;
A
#
# COMPACT_ATOMS: atom_id res chain seq x y z
N MET A 1 22.08 -28.02 23.83
CA MET A 1 20.91 -27.69 22.99
C MET A 1 21.42 -26.90 21.80
N ASN A 2 21.14 -27.33 20.57
CA ASN A 2 21.55 -26.59 19.38
C ASN A 2 20.82 -25.25 19.37
N ILE A 3 21.54 -24.14 19.21
CA ILE A 3 20.97 -22.78 19.24
C ILE A 3 19.83 -22.65 18.22
N LYS A 4 19.95 -23.28 17.05
CA LYS A 4 18.88 -23.28 16.03
C LYS A 4 17.62 -24.02 16.49
N GLU A 5 17.76 -25.14 17.18
CA GLU A 5 16.62 -25.90 17.73
C GLU A 5 15.92 -25.12 18.85
N ALA A 6 16.70 -24.43 19.68
CA ALA A 6 16.18 -23.54 20.72
C ALA A 6 15.33 -22.42 20.13
N ILE A 7 15.85 -21.76 19.08
CA ILE A 7 15.15 -20.70 18.35
C ILE A 7 13.87 -21.24 17.72
N ILE A 8 13.92 -22.40 17.06
CA ILE A 8 12.74 -23.01 16.44
C ILE A 8 11.65 -23.29 17.48
N LYS A 9 12.02 -23.88 18.63
CA LYS A 9 11.07 -24.19 19.69
C LYS A 9 10.43 -22.93 20.26
N ALA A 10 11.24 -21.95 20.67
CA ALA A 10 10.75 -20.69 21.21
C ALA A 10 9.86 -19.93 20.21
N SER A 11 10.23 -19.93 18.93
CA SER A 11 9.45 -19.27 17.87
C SER A 11 8.10 -19.95 17.65
N ARG A 12 8.06 -21.29 17.69
CA ARG A 12 6.80 -22.04 17.60
C ARG A 12 5.88 -21.74 18.79
N ASP A 13 6.42 -21.73 20.01
CA ASP A 13 5.64 -21.44 21.22
C ASP A 13 5.09 -19.99 21.19
N PHE A 14 5.92 -19.03 20.78
CA PHE A 14 5.51 -17.64 20.65
C PHE A 14 4.42 -17.44 19.57
N LEU A 15 4.53 -18.11 18.43
CA LEU A 15 3.52 -18.06 17.38
C LEU A 15 2.20 -18.72 17.80
N ALA A 16 2.27 -19.78 18.62
CA ALA A 16 1.08 -20.41 19.19
C ALA A 16 0.31 -19.46 20.13
N LEU A 17 1.01 -18.56 20.83
CA LEU A 17 0.38 -17.52 21.65
C LEU A 17 -0.17 -16.35 20.83
N ASN A 18 0.29 -16.16 19.58
CA ASN A 18 -0.02 -15.01 18.74
C ASN A 18 -0.63 -15.40 17.38
N MET A 19 -1.42 -16.48 17.35
CA MET A 19 -1.87 -17.08 16.08
C MET A 19 -2.60 -16.12 15.14
N ALA A 20 -3.38 -15.16 15.66
CA ALA A 20 -4.23 -14.31 14.85
C ALA A 20 -3.49 -13.14 14.17
N SER A 21 -2.30 -12.76 14.64
CA SER A 21 -1.62 -11.57 14.13
C SER A 21 -0.79 -11.88 12.89
N HIS A 22 -1.23 -11.33 11.76
CA HIS A 22 -0.50 -11.40 10.50
C HIS A 22 0.85 -10.66 10.58
N LEU A 23 0.91 -9.53 11.28
CA LEU A 23 2.13 -8.77 11.49
C LEU A 23 3.16 -9.60 12.27
N VAL A 24 2.73 -10.24 13.36
CA VAL A 24 3.61 -11.08 14.18
C VAL A 24 4.18 -12.24 13.37
N ARG A 25 3.34 -12.94 12.59
CA ARG A 25 3.82 -14.00 11.70
C ARG A 25 4.81 -13.49 10.65
N TRP A 26 4.56 -12.31 10.07
CA TRP A 26 5.45 -11.71 9.09
C TRP A 26 6.83 -11.37 9.67
N VAL A 27 6.85 -10.74 10.85
CA VAL A 27 8.11 -10.42 11.56
C VAL A 27 8.86 -11.69 11.91
N MET A 28 8.16 -12.75 12.34
CA MET A 28 8.77 -14.02 12.68
C MET A 28 9.43 -14.70 11.47
N VAL A 29 8.82 -14.60 10.28
CA VAL A 29 9.44 -15.09 9.04
C VAL A 29 10.79 -14.40 8.80
N VAL A 30 10.83 -13.07 8.85
CA VAL A 30 12.06 -12.29 8.62
C VAL A 30 13.12 -12.64 9.65
N PHE A 31 12.73 -12.70 10.94
CA PHE A 31 13.63 -13.07 12.02
C PHE A 31 14.26 -14.46 11.84
N LEU A 32 13.44 -15.47 11.54
CA LEU A 32 13.94 -16.84 11.37
C LEU A 32 14.86 -16.98 10.14
N LEU A 33 14.55 -16.30 9.05
CA LEU A 33 15.41 -16.25 7.87
C LEU A 33 16.75 -15.57 8.19
N PHE A 34 16.74 -14.47 8.95
CA PHE A 34 17.94 -13.78 9.41
C PHE A 34 18.81 -14.67 10.31
N CYS A 35 18.20 -15.50 11.17
CA CYS A 35 18.90 -16.51 11.96
C CYS A 35 19.45 -17.69 11.12
N GLY A 36 19.29 -17.67 9.79
CA GLY A 36 19.78 -18.71 8.89
C GLY A 36 19.01 -20.02 8.98
N ILE A 37 17.72 -19.97 9.36
CA ILE A 37 16.83 -21.12 9.32
C ILE A 37 16.37 -21.34 7.87
N PRO A 38 16.42 -22.59 7.34
CA PRO A 38 16.02 -22.86 5.96
C PRO A 38 14.57 -22.45 5.69
N GLN A 39 14.32 -21.91 4.49
CA GLN A 39 13.00 -21.42 4.07
C GLN A 39 11.88 -22.45 4.30
N LYS A 40 12.12 -23.72 3.96
CA LYS A 40 11.16 -24.82 4.16
C LYS A 40 10.79 -25.01 5.63
N THR A 41 11.76 -24.85 6.53
CA THR A 41 11.55 -24.96 7.98
C THR A 41 10.77 -23.75 8.50
N VAL A 42 11.08 -22.55 8.02
CA VAL A 42 10.33 -21.33 8.36
C VAL A 42 8.86 -21.47 7.94
N ALA A 43 8.61 -21.92 6.71
CA ALA A 43 7.26 -22.17 6.18
C ALA A 43 6.45 -23.10 7.09
N ALA A 44 7.05 -24.20 7.54
CA ALA A 44 6.43 -25.15 8.45
C ALA A 44 6.14 -24.57 9.84
N ILE A 45 7.01 -23.69 10.36
CA ILE A 45 6.83 -23.06 11.69
C ILE A 45 5.73 -21.99 11.65
N THR A 46 5.72 -21.15 10.61
CA THR A 46 4.80 -20.01 10.51
C THR A 46 3.45 -20.35 9.89
N ASN A 47 3.27 -21.61 9.46
CA ASN A 47 2.13 -22.09 8.69
C ASN A 47 1.90 -21.23 7.43
N TYR A 48 3.00 -20.92 6.73
CA TYR A 48 2.98 -20.26 5.44
C TYR A 48 3.47 -21.22 4.36
N THR A 49 3.04 -20.97 3.13
CA THR A 49 3.61 -21.65 1.97
C THR A 49 5.03 -21.15 1.70
N ASP A 50 5.87 -21.97 1.09
CA ASP A 50 7.21 -21.54 0.65
C ASP A 50 7.16 -20.28 -0.21
N ARG A 51 6.13 -20.14 -1.05
CA ARG A 51 5.91 -18.95 -1.89
C ARG A 51 5.65 -17.70 -1.05
N GLN A 52 4.83 -17.82 0.00
CA GLN A 52 4.58 -16.70 0.91
C GLN A 52 5.85 -16.29 1.64
N VAL A 53 6.64 -17.24 2.13
CA VAL A 53 7.93 -16.95 2.79
C VAL A 53 8.89 -16.25 1.83
N ARG A 54 8.99 -16.71 0.57
CA ARG A 54 9.80 -16.06 -0.47
C ARG A 54 9.34 -14.62 -0.72
N ASN A 55 8.04 -14.42 -0.97
CA ASN A 55 7.49 -13.08 -1.21
C ASN A 55 7.76 -12.13 -0.03
N ILE A 56 7.72 -12.63 1.21
CA ILE A 56 8.02 -11.84 2.41
C ILE A 56 9.49 -11.44 2.42
N ARG A 57 10.40 -12.39 2.15
CA ARG A 57 11.83 -12.13 2.04
C ARG A 57 12.12 -11.07 0.97
N ASP A 58 11.60 -11.26 -0.23
CA ASP A 58 11.81 -10.34 -1.36
C ASP A 58 11.31 -8.93 -1.00
N ARG A 59 10.14 -8.81 -0.35
CA ARG A 59 9.62 -7.52 0.10
C ARG A 59 10.49 -6.86 1.16
N PHE A 60 10.97 -7.63 2.13
CA PHE A 60 11.86 -7.14 3.17
C PHE A 60 13.20 -6.65 2.60
N GLU A 61 13.82 -7.40 1.68
CA GLU A 61 15.04 -7.01 0.97
C GLU A 61 14.85 -5.71 0.18
N ASN A 62 13.63 -5.47 -0.33
CA ASN A 62 13.23 -4.21 -0.99
C ASN A 62 12.80 -3.10 -0.02
N GLY A 63 12.95 -3.28 1.30
CA GLY A 63 12.57 -2.29 2.32
C GLY A 63 11.06 -2.11 2.55
N ASP A 64 10.23 -3.04 2.05
CA ASP A 64 8.77 -2.99 2.19
C ASP A 64 8.31 -3.79 3.42
N PHE A 65 7.74 -3.07 4.39
CA PHE A 65 7.20 -3.64 5.63
C PHE A 65 5.68 -3.84 5.54
N PRO A 66 5.13 -4.84 6.25
CA PRO A 66 3.71 -5.06 6.34
C PRO A 66 3.07 -3.84 7.02
N ARG A 67 2.37 -3.03 6.23
CA ARG A 67 1.52 -1.97 6.77
C ARG A 67 0.22 -2.60 7.21
N GLU A 68 -0.08 -2.56 8.51
CA GLU A 68 -1.45 -2.73 9.02
C GLU A 68 -2.29 -1.50 8.64
N GLY A 69 -2.43 -1.27 7.34
CA GLY A 69 -3.32 -0.25 6.82
C GLY A 69 -4.72 -0.83 6.73
N LYS A 70 -5.72 -0.10 7.27
CA LYS A 70 -7.12 -0.25 6.84
C LYS A 70 -7.13 -0.46 5.33
N LYS A 71 -7.79 -1.53 4.84
CA LYS A 71 -8.00 -1.77 3.41
C LYS A 71 -8.34 -0.43 2.77
N ARG A 72 -7.39 0.17 2.04
CA ARG A 72 -7.64 1.42 1.32
C ARG A 72 -8.69 1.04 0.29
N GLY A 73 -9.95 1.39 0.56
CA GLY A 73 -11.03 1.21 -0.40
C GLY A 73 -10.57 1.74 -1.75
N ARG A 74 -11.04 1.12 -2.83
CA ARG A 74 -10.73 1.55 -4.21
C ARG A 74 -10.99 3.05 -4.30
N LYS A 75 -9.92 3.85 -4.29
CA LYS A 75 -10.02 5.31 -4.39
C LYS A 75 -10.73 5.60 -5.70
N LYS A 76 -11.84 6.35 -5.65
CA LYS A 76 -12.45 6.89 -6.87
C LYS A 76 -11.37 7.74 -7.55
N LYS A 77 -10.93 7.28 -8.73
CA LYS A 77 -10.00 8.03 -9.58
C LYS A 77 -10.82 8.86 -10.56
N ILE A 78 -10.45 10.12 -10.72
CA ILE A 78 -10.94 10.93 -11.82
C ILE A 78 -10.28 10.38 -13.09
N LYS A 79 -11.06 10.06 -14.12
CA LYS A 79 -10.50 9.54 -15.37
C LYS A 79 -9.68 10.65 -16.04
N LYS A 80 -8.51 10.33 -16.62
CA LYS A 80 -7.66 11.31 -17.34
C LYS A 80 -8.42 12.17 -18.37
N ARG A 81 -9.41 11.59 -19.05
CA ARG A 81 -10.27 12.32 -20.01
C ARG A 81 -11.11 13.45 -19.39
N ILE A 82 -11.41 13.38 -18.09
CA ILE A 82 -12.17 14.40 -17.35
C ILE A 82 -11.21 15.48 -16.84
N LEU A 83 -9.96 15.12 -16.58
CA LEU A 83 -8.94 16.01 -16.03
C LEU A 83 -8.69 17.24 -16.92
N GLY A 84 -8.67 17.06 -18.24
CA GLY A 84 -8.58 18.19 -19.19
C GLY A 84 -9.76 19.16 -19.06
N GLY A 85 -10.97 18.65 -18.81
CA GLY A 85 -12.15 19.48 -18.55
C GLY A 85 -12.06 20.24 -17.24
N ILE A 86 -11.48 19.64 -16.19
CA ILE A 86 -11.23 20.30 -14.91
C ILE A 86 -10.23 21.45 -15.09
N VAL A 87 -9.11 21.20 -15.77
CA VAL A 87 -8.08 22.22 -16.03
C VAL A 87 -8.67 23.37 -16.84
N LYS A 88 -9.42 23.06 -17.91
CA LYS A 88 -10.10 24.08 -18.71
C LYS A 88 -11.06 24.91 -17.86
N TYR A 89 -11.89 24.27 -17.03
CA TYR A 89 -12.81 24.98 -16.15
C TYR A 89 -12.09 25.93 -15.19
N ILE A 90 -10.97 25.51 -14.59
CA ILE A 90 -10.15 26.35 -13.70
C ILE A 90 -9.53 27.53 -14.46
N MET A 91 -9.07 27.32 -15.70
CA MET A 91 -8.54 28.39 -16.54
C MET A 91 -9.60 29.41 -16.95
N ASP A 92 -10.80 28.94 -17.31
CA ASP A 92 -11.94 29.79 -17.67
C ASP A 92 -12.51 30.54 -16.45
N HIS A 93 -12.29 29.99 -15.24
CA HIS A 93 -12.80 30.54 -13.97
C HIS A 93 -11.70 30.62 -12.91
N PRO A 94 -10.73 31.55 -13.05
CA PRO A 94 -9.53 31.59 -12.20
C PRO A 94 -9.82 31.92 -10.72
N ARG A 95 -11.03 32.38 -10.39
CA ARG A 95 -11.48 32.64 -9.01
C ARG A 95 -12.29 31.49 -8.40
N SER A 96 -12.55 30.43 -9.17
CA SER A 96 -13.30 29.27 -8.68
C SER A 96 -12.51 28.52 -7.62
N THR A 97 -13.21 28.13 -6.56
CA THR A 97 -12.67 27.28 -5.52
C THR A 97 -12.78 25.81 -5.93
N LEU A 98 -12.07 24.94 -5.22
CA LEU A 98 -12.19 23.49 -5.43
C LEU A 98 -13.58 22.94 -5.10
N LYS A 99 -14.39 23.67 -4.32
CA LYS A 99 -15.81 23.32 -4.11
C LYS A 99 -16.63 23.58 -5.37
N ASP A 100 -16.35 24.67 -6.08
CA ASP A 100 -17.00 25.00 -7.35
C ASP A 100 -16.63 23.98 -8.43
N VAL A 101 -15.35 23.56 -8.46
CA VAL A 101 -14.90 22.46 -9.32
C VAL A 101 -15.62 21.15 -8.97
N ALA A 102 -15.84 20.85 -7.69
CA ALA A 102 -16.60 19.68 -7.27
C ALA A 102 -18.07 19.74 -7.70
N ALA A 103 -18.68 20.93 -7.65
CA ALA A 103 -20.04 21.16 -8.13
C ALA A 103 -20.11 20.96 -9.66
N PHE A 104 -19.18 21.53 -10.41
CA PHE A 104 -19.03 21.31 -11.85
C PHE A 104 -18.91 19.81 -12.20
N LEU A 105 -18.07 19.06 -11.48
CA LEU A 105 -17.91 17.62 -11.71
C LEU A 105 -19.19 16.83 -11.44
N LYS A 106 -19.98 17.25 -10.45
CA LYS A 106 -21.28 16.65 -10.15
C LYS A 106 -22.31 16.98 -11.25
N GLU A 107 -22.32 18.20 -11.77
CA GLU A 107 -23.30 18.62 -12.77
C GLU A 107 -23.00 18.04 -14.15
N GLU A 108 -21.78 18.25 -14.64
CA GLU A 108 -21.36 17.92 -16.01
C GLU A 108 -21.07 16.42 -16.17
N TYR A 109 -20.36 15.83 -15.21
CA TYR A 109 -19.87 14.45 -15.31
C TYR A 109 -20.62 13.46 -14.43
N LYS A 110 -21.65 13.91 -13.70
CA LYS A 110 -22.38 13.13 -12.68
C LYS A 110 -21.42 12.44 -11.70
N LEU A 111 -20.29 13.09 -11.41
CA LEU A 111 -19.19 12.53 -10.64
C LEU A 111 -19.05 13.24 -9.30
N GLU A 112 -19.53 12.58 -8.25
CA GLU A 112 -19.31 13.06 -6.89
C GLU A 112 -17.95 12.62 -6.35
N VAL A 113 -17.09 13.61 -6.13
CA VAL A 113 -15.74 13.46 -5.57
C VAL A 113 -15.50 14.48 -4.46
N SER A 114 -14.67 14.10 -3.48
CA SER A 114 -14.26 15.02 -2.42
C SER A 114 -13.23 16.03 -2.91
N VAL A 115 -13.19 17.21 -2.29
CA VAL A 115 -12.18 18.25 -2.56
C VAL A 115 -10.75 17.68 -2.49
N LYS A 116 -10.44 16.90 -1.45
CA LYS A 116 -9.14 16.20 -1.30
C LYS A 116 -8.79 15.26 -2.46
N THR A 117 -9.79 14.73 -3.15
CA THR A 117 -9.55 13.89 -4.33
C THR A 117 -9.16 14.77 -5.51
N ILE A 118 -9.82 15.91 -5.70
CA ILE A 118 -9.51 16.88 -6.77
C ILE A 118 -8.11 17.46 -6.58
N GLU A 119 -7.77 17.92 -5.38
CA GLU A 119 -6.43 18.46 -5.04
C GLU A 119 -5.32 17.50 -5.45
N ARG A 120 -5.41 16.25 -4.98
CA ARG A 120 -4.40 15.23 -5.27
C ARG A 120 -4.23 14.96 -6.77
N GLU A 121 -5.34 14.89 -7.51
CA GLU A 121 -5.28 14.59 -8.95
C GLU A 121 -4.70 15.79 -9.74
N LEU A 122 -4.93 17.02 -9.28
CA LEU A 122 -4.30 18.22 -9.84
C LEU A 122 -2.80 18.30 -9.52
N GLU A 123 -2.39 17.96 -8.29
CA GLU A 123 -0.97 17.85 -7.92
C GLU A 123 -0.24 16.78 -8.74
N GLU A 124 -0.88 15.62 -8.93
CA GLU A 124 -0.34 14.53 -9.74
C GLU A 124 -0.24 14.95 -11.22
N TYR A 125 -1.23 15.69 -11.74
CA TYR A 125 -1.20 16.24 -13.10
C TYR A 125 -0.07 17.25 -13.28
N ALA A 126 0.06 18.22 -12.37
CA ALA A 126 1.12 19.21 -12.40
C ALA A 126 2.49 18.51 -12.41
N SER A 127 2.70 17.56 -11.50
CA SER A 127 3.95 16.79 -11.40
C SER A 127 4.30 16.04 -12.69
N GLN A 128 3.31 15.42 -13.34
CA GLN A 128 3.53 14.74 -14.62
C GLN A 128 3.87 15.71 -15.76
N THR A 129 3.26 16.90 -15.76
CA THR A 129 3.43 17.91 -16.81
C THR A 129 4.80 18.58 -16.72
N PHE A 130 5.27 18.87 -15.50
CA PHE A 130 6.60 19.44 -15.27
C PHE A 130 7.74 18.46 -15.60
N LEU A 131 7.53 17.15 -15.41
CA LEU A 131 8.53 16.12 -15.75
C LEU A 131 8.61 15.80 -17.26
N SER A 132 7.58 16.16 -18.04
CA SER A 132 7.56 15.96 -19.50
C SER A 132 8.08 17.14 -20.32
N ALA A 133 8.40 18.26 -19.66
CA ALA A 133 8.81 19.52 -20.31
C ALA A 133 10.30 19.87 -20.08
N GLY A 134 11.07 18.98 -19.45
CA GLY A 134 12.54 19.05 -19.32
C GLY A 134 13.19 17.86 -20.00
#